data_AF-A0A534Y554-F1
#
_entry.id   AF-A0A534Y554-F1
#
_cell.length_a   1.000
_cell.length_b   1.000
_cell.length_c   1.000
_cell.angle_alpha   90.00
_cell.angle_beta   90.00
_cell.angle_gamma   90.00
#
_symmetry.space_group_name_H-M   'P 1'
#
loop_
_entity.id
_entity.type
_entity.pdbx_description
1 polymer ?
#
loop_
_entity_poly.entity_id
_entity_poly.type
_entity_poly.pdbx_seq_one_letter_code
_entity_poly.pdbx_strand_id
1 'polypeptide(L)'
;MRAFLVLATIAALVPACRKKAPPLTVGLALDVGGRGDQSFNDGTLRGLENMAAGLRYTPRGYEPLPDPDYRLLLPPDLRSRPFPHLGIPQPIVLQGKAQEDYEPNLRLLAAQGADLVVAVGFMMEPATRKVARDNPQTKFLLLDTPILDEAGKPSTLPNVRAVVFRENEGTFLAGAVAGEITRSGKIGFVGGMQLPLIQKFEAGFRAGVAVVNPEAARNVLVAYTGTFDDERKGVEVGLDLYRRGCDVVFHAAGLDGLGVIKAAQLSGKIVIGVDSDQSHVAPANVVTSMVKHADVVVYETVRDVVQEKFTGGDVVLGLAEGALGLVPLSVSAFPTLRAMGLHDPEDLMAIVIDVQTLQHAVMTRHIPVPATLEELKAFRGRIPARSGRPDSRCRPTTRAPPSVPASEPSTSTSCSCRRSASGRTWCSGGSPAGSEASMPSARGGRYGRPPTARGCASRSTRLSRRSGSRRSSGSRS
;
A
#
# COMPACT_ATOMS: atom_id res chain seq x y z
N MET A 1 -10.80 -55.57 -58.67
CA MET A 1 -10.84 -54.49 -57.67
C MET A 1 -11.28 -55.08 -56.34
N ARG A 2 -10.58 -54.84 -55.23
CA ARG A 2 -10.94 -55.36 -53.89
C ARG A 2 -11.63 -54.23 -53.10
N ALA A 3 -12.80 -54.50 -52.54
CA ALA A 3 -13.45 -53.63 -51.56
C ALA A 3 -13.38 -54.33 -50.19
N PHE A 4 -12.74 -53.69 -49.20
CA PHE A 4 -12.72 -54.16 -47.82
C PHE A 4 -13.95 -53.62 -47.08
N LEU A 5 -14.70 -54.51 -46.43
CA LEU A 5 -15.82 -54.14 -45.57
C LEU A 5 -15.27 -53.83 -44.17
N VAL A 6 -15.42 -52.60 -43.69
CA VAL A 6 -15.02 -52.19 -42.33
C VAL A 6 -16.21 -52.37 -41.39
N LEU A 7 -16.09 -53.29 -40.44
CA LEU A 7 -17.04 -53.40 -39.32
C LEU A 7 -16.73 -52.30 -38.30
N ALA A 8 -17.64 -51.35 -38.13
CA ALA A 8 -17.57 -50.34 -37.07
C ALA A 8 -18.32 -50.82 -35.82
N THR A 9 -17.60 -51.31 -34.82
CA THR A 9 -18.16 -51.58 -33.48
C THR A 9 -18.39 -50.27 -32.74
N ILE A 10 -19.65 -49.87 -32.58
CA ILE A 10 -20.05 -48.74 -31.74
C ILE A 10 -19.91 -49.16 -30.27
N ALA A 11 -18.82 -48.74 -29.63
CA ALA A 11 -18.70 -48.82 -28.18
C ALA A 11 -19.54 -47.69 -27.56
N ALA A 12 -20.66 -48.04 -26.92
CA ALA A 12 -21.48 -47.07 -26.21
C ALA A 12 -20.71 -46.50 -25.01
N LEU A 13 -20.43 -45.20 -25.01
CA LEU A 13 -19.95 -44.49 -23.82
C LEU A 13 -21.07 -44.49 -22.77
N VAL A 14 -21.01 -45.42 -21.83
CA VAL A 14 -21.71 -45.25 -20.56
C VAL A 14 -21.03 -44.10 -19.82
N PRO A 15 -21.75 -43.03 -19.43
CA PRO A 15 -21.17 -41.97 -18.63
C PRO A 15 -20.81 -42.55 -17.26
N ALA A 16 -19.53 -42.81 -17.04
CA ALA A 16 -19.03 -43.26 -15.75
C ALA A 16 -19.41 -42.22 -14.69
N CYS A 17 -20.26 -42.62 -13.75
CA CYS A 17 -20.71 -41.77 -12.66
C CYS A 17 -19.49 -41.47 -11.77
N ARG A 18 -18.78 -40.38 -12.05
CA ARG A 18 -17.69 -39.90 -11.21
C ARG A 18 -18.29 -39.68 -9.82
N LYS A 19 -17.89 -40.53 -8.86
CA LYS A 19 -18.20 -40.30 -7.44
C LYS A 19 -17.76 -38.87 -7.13
N LYS A 20 -18.69 -38.03 -6.67
CA LYS A 20 -18.37 -36.66 -6.27
C LYS A 20 -17.26 -36.75 -5.21
N ALA A 21 -16.11 -36.14 -5.50
CA ALA A 21 -14.99 -36.15 -4.57
C ALA A 21 -15.44 -35.59 -3.21
N PRO A 22 -14.85 -36.06 -2.09
CA PRO A 22 -15.09 -35.44 -0.80
C PRO A 22 -14.80 -33.93 -0.91
N PRO A 23 -15.57 -33.07 -0.23
CA PRO A 23 -15.44 -31.64 -0.41
C PRO A 23 -14.12 -31.14 0.18
N LEU A 24 -13.42 -30.32 -0.61
CA LEU A 24 -12.04 -29.90 -0.35
C LEU A 24 -11.89 -29.19 1.01
N THR A 25 -11.07 -29.73 1.91
CA THR A 25 -10.80 -29.08 3.21
C THR A 25 -9.60 -28.16 3.09
N VAL A 26 -9.79 -26.86 3.40
CA VAL A 26 -8.71 -25.86 3.40
C VAL A 26 -8.47 -25.36 4.82
N GLY A 27 -7.22 -25.51 5.27
CA GLY A 27 -6.71 -24.95 6.51
C GLY A 27 -5.90 -23.68 6.25
N LEU A 28 -5.93 -22.73 7.20
CA LEU A 28 -5.11 -21.51 7.15
C LEU A 28 -4.59 -21.17 8.53
N ALA A 29 -3.27 -21.01 8.65
CA ALA A 29 -2.59 -20.53 9.84
C ALA A 29 -2.13 -19.08 9.62
N LEU A 30 -2.60 -18.17 10.47
CA LEU A 30 -2.20 -16.76 10.48
C LEU A 30 -0.93 -16.53 11.30
N ASP A 31 -0.17 -15.52 10.89
CA ASP A 31 0.99 -15.00 11.60
C ASP A 31 0.54 -14.23 12.87
N VAL A 32 1.51 -13.69 13.61
CA VAL A 32 1.28 -12.66 14.62
C VAL A 32 0.55 -11.45 14.01
N GLY A 33 -0.18 -10.72 14.85
CA GLY A 33 -1.16 -9.70 14.43
C GLY A 33 -2.54 -10.31 14.16
N GLY A 34 -2.61 -11.41 13.41
CA GLY A 34 -3.82 -12.22 13.24
C GLY A 34 -5.00 -11.48 12.57
N ARG A 35 -6.23 -11.92 12.86
CA ARG A 35 -7.45 -11.32 12.28
C ARG A 35 -7.69 -9.93 12.87
N GLY A 36 -8.00 -8.97 12.01
CA GLY A 36 -8.28 -7.58 12.38
C GLY A 36 -7.09 -6.64 12.20
N ASP A 37 -6.00 -7.09 11.57
CA ASP A 37 -4.87 -6.25 11.18
C ASP A 37 -5.21 -5.25 10.05
N GLN A 38 -6.34 -5.44 9.37
CA GLN A 38 -6.82 -4.64 8.23
C GLN A 38 -5.74 -4.49 7.14
N SER A 39 -4.91 -5.51 6.98
CA SER A 39 -3.66 -5.45 6.22
C SER A 39 -3.40 -6.83 5.57
N PHE A 40 -2.32 -7.52 5.95
CA PHE A 40 -1.86 -8.75 5.33
C PHE A 40 -2.72 -9.97 5.71
N ASN A 41 -2.94 -10.20 7.00
CA ASN A 41 -3.71 -11.35 7.50
C ASN A 41 -5.16 -11.28 7.03
N ASP A 42 -5.82 -10.13 7.20
CA ASP A 42 -7.19 -9.92 6.70
C ASP A 42 -7.29 -9.99 5.16
N GLY A 43 -6.19 -9.75 4.45
CA GLY A 43 -6.06 -10.06 3.02
C GLY A 43 -6.19 -11.56 2.74
N THR A 44 -5.40 -12.40 3.40
CA THR A 44 -5.48 -13.86 3.21
C THR A 44 -6.84 -14.44 3.60
N LEU A 45 -7.44 -13.94 4.68
CA LEU A 45 -8.79 -14.31 5.12
C LEU A 45 -9.85 -13.93 4.08
N ARG A 46 -9.77 -12.73 3.49
CA ARG A 46 -10.65 -12.31 2.41
C ARG A 46 -10.56 -13.25 1.21
N GLY A 47 -9.35 -13.72 0.86
CA GLY A 47 -9.13 -14.72 -0.19
C GLY A 47 -9.78 -16.07 0.10
N LEU A 48 -9.68 -16.56 1.33
CA LEU A 48 -10.18 -17.88 1.72
C LEU A 48 -11.68 -17.88 2.06
N GLU A 49 -12.10 -17.02 2.98
CA GLU A 49 -13.44 -17.02 3.55
C GLU A 49 -14.44 -16.37 2.60
N ASN A 50 -14.16 -15.12 2.22
CA ASN A 50 -15.09 -14.32 1.43
C ASN A 50 -15.07 -14.74 -0.04
N MET A 51 -13.88 -14.81 -0.67
CA MET A 51 -13.77 -15.12 -2.10
C MET A 51 -13.99 -16.61 -2.36
N ALA A 52 -13.20 -17.51 -1.76
CA ALA A 52 -13.27 -18.94 -2.07
C ALA A 52 -14.48 -19.65 -1.44
N ALA A 53 -14.74 -19.50 -0.14
CA ALA A 53 -15.83 -20.21 0.55
C ALA A 53 -17.21 -19.56 0.38
N GLY A 54 -17.28 -18.24 0.12
CA GLY A 54 -18.55 -17.51 0.11
C GLY A 54 -19.14 -17.33 1.51
N LEU A 55 -18.28 -17.13 2.51
CA LEU A 55 -18.63 -17.00 3.91
C LEU A 55 -18.10 -15.68 4.49
N ARG A 56 -18.78 -15.17 5.52
CA ARG A 56 -18.30 -14.06 6.36
C ARG A 56 -18.14 -14.57 7.79
N TYR A 57 -16.94 -14.42 8.35
CA TYR A 57 -16.74 -14.68 9.78
C TYR A 57 -17.38 -13.58 10.63
N THR A 58 -18.13 -13.97 11.67
CA THR A 58 -18.76 -13.07 12.65
C THR A 58 -18.47 -13.58 14.08
N PRO A 59 -18.76 -12.79 15.13
CA PRO A 59 -18.68 -13.28 16.52
C PRO A 59 -19.59 -14.48 16.83
N ARG A 60 -20.54 -14.83 15.95
CA ARG A 60 -21.42 -16.01 16.07
C ARG A 60 -20.93 -17.21 15.26
N GLY A 61 -19.80 -17.09 14.56
CA GLY A 61 -19.31 -18.07 13.59
C GLY A 61 -19.48 -17.59 12.15
N TYR A 62 -19.37 -18.51 11.19
CA TYR A 62 -19.49 -18.20 9.77
C TYR A 62 -20.96 -18.09 9.34
N GLU A 63 -21.26 -17.02 8.62
CA GLU A 63 -22.56 -16.77 7.99
C GLU A 63 -22.38 -16.75 6.46
N PRO A 64 -23.34 -17.21 5.66
CA PRO A 64 -23.27 -17.12 4.19
C PRO A 64 -23.10 -15.66 3.72
N LEU A 65 -22.23 -15.45 2.74
CA LEU A 65 -21.96 -14.14 2.15
C LEU A 65 -22.58 -14.08 0.75
N PRO A 66 -23.74 -13.43 0.54
CA PRO A 66 -24.38 -13.38 -0.77
C PRO A 66 -23.64 -12.43 -1.73
N ASP A 67 -23.71 -12.72 -3.03
CA ASP A 67 -23.02 -11.98 -4.11
C ASP A 67 -23.02 -10.44 -3.98
N PRO A 68 -24.15 -9.73 -3.70
CA PRO A 68 -24.15 -8.28 -3.58
C PRO A 68 -23.25 -7.77 -2.43
N ASP A 69 -23.31 -8.44 -1.29
CA ASP A 69 -22.50 -8.15 -0.10
C ASP A 69 -21.03 -8.48 -0.35
N TYR A 70 -20.77 -9.62 -0.99
CA TYR A 70 -19.42 -10.05 -1.38
C TYR A 70 -18.72 -9.01 -2.26
N ARG A 71 -19.42 -8.51 -3.30
CA ARG A 71 -18.87 -7.53 -4.25
C ARG A 71 -18.54 -6.18 -3.60
N LEU A 72 -19.19 -5.81 -2.50
CA LEU A 72 -18.85 -4.60 -1.75
C LEU A 72 -17.56 -4.75 -0.94
N LEU A 73 -17.26 -5.96 -0.45
CA LEU A 73 -16.05 -6.27 0.33
C LEU A 73 -14.77 -6.42 -0.52
N LEU A 74 -14.91 -6.60 -1.83
CA LEU A 74 -13.74 -6.60 -2.72
C LEU A 74 -13.15 -5.18 -2.88
N PRO A 75 -11.81 -5.05 -2.88
CA PRO A 75 -11.11 -3.84 -3.32
C PRO A 75 -11.59 -3.35 -4.70
N PRO A 76 -11.67 -2.03 -4.96
CA PRO A 76 -12.28 -1.49 -6.18
C PRO A 76 -11.76 -2.07 -7.51
N ASP A 77 -10.46 -2.37 -7.57
CA ASP A 77 -9.76 -2.99 -8.70
C ASP A 77 -10.11 -4.48 -8.91
N LEU A 78 -10.58 -5.17 -7.86
CA LEU A 78 -11.03 -6.56 -7.92
C LEU A 78 -12.53 -6.69 -8.18
N ARG A 79 -13.35 -5.67 -7.90
CA ARG A 79 -14.83 -5.73 -7.99
C ARG A 79 -15.35 -6.19 -9.35
N SER A 80 -14.72 -5.72 -10.43
CA SER A 80 -15.09 -6.03 -11.82
C SER A 80 -14.55 -7.36 -12.32
N ARG A 81 -13.64 -8.03 -11.58
CA ARG A 81 -13.00 -9.28 -11.99
C ARG A 81 -13.88 -10.50 -11.66
N PRO A 82 -13.84 -11.58 -12.46
CA PRO A 82 -14.65 -12.76 -12.25
C PRO A 82 -14.06 -13.67 -11.17
N PHE A 83 -14.31 -13.33 -9.90
CA PHE A 83 -14.04 -14.18 -8.73
C PHE A 83 -15.35 -14.79 -8.19
N PRO A 84 -15.94 -15.83 -8.82
CA PRO A 84 -17.08 -16.54 -8.24
C PRO A 84 -16.66 -17.35 -7.00
N HIS A 85 -17.60 -17.62 -6.10
CA HIS A 85 -17.34 -18.54 -4.99
C HIS A 85 -16.99 -19.94 -5.51
N LEU A 86 -15.97 -20.56 -4.91
CA LEU A 86 -15.47 -21.88 -5.28
C LEU A 86 -16.27 -23.02 -4.62
N GLY A 87 -17.13 -22.68 -3.65
CA GLY A 87 -18.02 -23.64 -2.99
C GLY A 87 -17.29 -24.64 -2.08
N ILE A 88 -16.12 -24.27 -1.57
CA ILE A 88 -15.44 -25.05 -0.52
C ILE A 88 -16.27 -25.00 0.78
N PRO A 89 -16.18 -26.02 1.65
CA PRO A 89 -16.71 -25.97 3.01
C PRO A 89 -16.14 -24.82 3.84
N GLN A 90 -16.68 -24.66 5.04
CA GLN A 90 -16.11 -23.79 6.06
C GLN A 90 -14.61 -24.11 6.27
N PRO A 91 -13.71 -23.11 6.12
CA PRO A 91 -12.28 -23.31 6.32
C PRO A 91 -11.93 -23.46 7.80
N ILE A 92 -10.78 -24.08 8.07
CA ILE A 92 -10.21 -24.19 9.41
C ILE A 92 -9.17 -23.08 9.56
N VAL A 93 -9.45 -22.08 10.39
CA VAL A 93 -8.56 -20.93 10.61
C VAL A 93 -7.95 -20.99 12.01
N LEU A 94 -6.63 -21.03 12.08
CA LEU A 94 -5.84 -20.96 13.32
C LEU A 94 -5.04 -19.64 13.36
N GLN A 95 -4.85 -19.09 14.55
CA GLN A 95 -4.08 -17.85 14.76
C GLN A 95 -2.84 -18.14 15.59
N GLY A 96 -1.66 -17.79 15.08
CA GLY A 96 -0.45 -17.70 15.88
C GLY A 96 -0.47 -16.45 16.77
N LYS A 97 0.01 -16.61 18.01
CA LYS A 97 0.29 -15.50 18.94
C LYS A 97 1.78 -15.29 19.13
N ALA A 98 2.59 -16.32 18.87
CA ALA A 98 4.03 -16.27 18.81
C ALA A 98 4.56 -17.29 17.77
N GLN A 99 5.87 -17.27 17.51
CA GLN A 99 6.48 -18.12 16.46
C GLN A 99 6.42 -19.61 16.79
N GLU A 100 6.38 -19.92 18.09
CA GLU A 100 6.26 -21.26 18.64
C GLU A 100 4.91 -21.92 18.28
N ASP A 101 3.88 -21.13 17.94
CA ASP A 101 2.56 -21.64 17.53
C ASP A 101 2.53 -22.14 16.08
N TYR A 102 3.47 -21.72 15.20
CA TYR A 102 3.36 -21.98 13.77
C TYR A 102 3.44 -23.48 13.43
N GLU A 103 4.45 -24.20 13.94
CA GLU A 103 4.57 -25.64 13.67
C GLU A 103 3.40 -26.46 14.24
N PRO A 104 2.98 -26.27 15.52
CA PRO A 104 1.77 -26.90 16.05
C PRO A 104 0.52 -26.63 15.22
N ASN A 105 0.29 -25.37 14.79
CA ASN A 105 -0.87 -25.02 13.98
C ASN A 105 -0.84 -25.70 12.60
N LEU A 106 0.29 -25.64 11.89
CA LEU A 106 0.43 -26.28 10.58
C LEU A 106 0.30 -27.81 10.66
N ARG A 107 0.84 -28.44 11.73
CA ARG A 107 0.64 -29.87 12.00
C ARG A 107 -0.81 -30.21 12.29
N LEU A 108 -1.52 -29.38 13.08
CA LEU A 108 -2.92 -29.61 13.41
C LEU A 108 -3.80 -29.57 12.16
N LEU A 109 -3.58 -28.60 11.26
CA LEU A 109 -4.30 -28.51 9.98
C LEU A 109 -4.06 -29.72 9.08
N ALA A 110 -2.80 -30.17 8.95
CA ALA A 110 -2.48 -31.38 8.20
C ALA A 110 -3.11 -32.65 8.82
N ALA A 111 -3.02 -32.80 10.14
CA ALA A 111 -3.61 -33.93 10.89
C ALA A 111 -5.15 -33.95 10.87
N GLN A 112 -5.78 -32.79 10.72
CA GLN A 112 -7.24 -32.66 10.50
C GLN A 112 -7.67 -32.97 9.06
N GLY A 113 -6.73 -33.37 8.18
CA GLY A 113 -7.04 -33.79 6.82
C GLY A 113 -7.24 -32.64 5.83
N ALA A 114 -6.62 -31.48 6.07
CA ALA A 114 -6.63 -30.40 5.08
C ALA A 114 -5.92 -30.82 3.78
N ASP A 115 -6.61 -30.67 2.64
CA ASP A 115 -6.07 -30.90 1.31
C ASP A 115 -5.09 -29.80 0.88
N LEU A 116 -5.29 -28.59 1.42
CA LEU A 116 -4.44 -27.41 1.31
C LEU A 116 -4.29 -26.74 2.68
N VAL A 117 -3.05 -26.48 3.09
CA VAL A 117 -2.70 -25.68 4.27
C VAL A 117 -2.05 -24.37 3.81
N VAL A 118 -2.65 -23.24 4.17
CA VAL A 118 -2.11 -21.90 3.91
C VAL A 118 -1.29 -21.44 5.11
N ALA A 119 0.01 -21.22 4.90
CA ALA A 119 0.95 -20.65 5.84
C ALA A 119 1.19 -19.18 5.48
N VAL A 120 0.70 -18.29 6.33
CA VAL A 120 0.70 -16.84 6.08
C VAL A 120 1.93 -16.21 6.74
N GLY A 121 2.85 -15.67 5.92
CA GLY A 121 3.93 -14.81 6.40
C GLY A 121 5.34 -15.41 6.38
N PHE A 122 6.31 -14.51 6.27
CA PHE A 122 7.75 -14.83 6.12
C PHE A 122 8.30 -15.71 7.24
N MET A 123 7.82 -15.52 8.48
CA MET A 123 8.33 -16.28 9.64
C MET A 123 7.84 -17.74 9.66
N MET A 124 6.87 -18.12 8.80
CA MET A 124 6.37 -19.49 8.71
C MET A 124 7.24 -20.45 7.89
N GLU A 125 8.29 -20.00 7.19
CA GLU A 125 9.14 -20.87 6.37
C GLU A 125 9.63 -22.13 7.11
N PRO A 126 10.26 -22.04 8.30
CA PRO A 126 10.94 -23.19 8.88
C PRO A 126 9.93 -24.27 9.31
N ALA A 127 8.79 -23.82 9.84
CA ALA A 127 7.66 -24.67 10.21
C ALA A 127 7.02 -25.30 8.97
N THR A 128 6.76 -24.52 7.92
CA THR A 128 6.14 -25.01 6.67
C THR A 128 7.02 -26.03 5.98
N ARG A 129 8.31 -25.75 5.82
CA ARG A 129 9.31 -26.67 5.25
C ARG A 129 9.34 -28.01 5.98
N LYS A 130 9.31 -27.99 7.32
CA LYS A 130 9.32 -29.21 8.16
C LYS A 130 8.02 -29.99 8.02
N VAL A 131 6.87 -29.34 8.23
CA VAL A 131 5.55 -30.00 8.18
C VAL A 131 5.22 -30.51 6.77
N ALA A 132 5.64 -29.80 5.71
CA ALA A 132 5.44 -30.25 4.33
C ALA A 132 6.28 -31.48 3.96
N ARG A 133 7.51 -31.60 4.49
CA ARG A 133 8.33 -32.82 4.35
C ARG A 133 7.69 -34.01 5.06
N ASP A 134 7.13 -33.79 6.25
CA ASP A 134 6.44 -34.83 7.03
C ASP A 134 5.09 -35.25 6.43
N ASN A 135 4.45 -34.39 5.63
CA ASN A 135 3.11 -34.59 5.06
C ASN A 135 3.11 -34.44 3.52
N PRO A 136 3.77 -35.34 2.76
CA PRO A 136 3.95 -35.20 1.31
C PRO A 136 2.66 -35.27 0.48
N GLN A 137 1.54 -35.69 1.06
CA GLN A 137 0.21 -35.73 0.42
C GLN A 137 -0.59 -34.44 0.63
N THR A 138 -0.29 -33.68 1.69
CA THR A 138 -0.90 -32.38 1.97
C THR A 138 -0.22 -31.31 1.11
N LYS A 139 -1.01 -30.44 0.48
CA LYS A 139 -0.51 -29.30 -0.29
C LYS A 139 -0.35 -28.11 0.65
N PHE A 140 0.65 -27.28 0.40
CA PHE A 140 0.92 -26.08 1.18
C PHE A 140 1.02 -24.85 0.28
N LEU A 141 0.45 -23.74 0.73
CA LEU A 141 0.71 -22.41 0.20
C LEU A 141 1.53 -21.66 1.24
N LEU A 142 2.75 -21.26 0.91
CA LEU A 142 3.59 -20.40 1.75
C LEU A 142 3.62 -18.99 1.14
N LEU A 143 3.36 -17.98 1.94
CA LEU A 143 3.42 -16.58 1.49
C LEU A 143 4.70 -15.89 1.96
N ASP A 144 5.17 -14.93 1.17
CA ASP A 144 6.22 -13.94 1.43
C ASP A 144 7.67 -14.43 1.43
N THR A 145 7.89 -15.73 1.33
CA THR A 145 9.23 -16.34 1.36
C THR A 145 9.27 -17.59 0.49
N PRO A 146 10.39 -17.84 -0.25
CA PRO A 146 10.62 -19.16 -0.82
C PRO A 146 10.84 -20.17 0.32
N ILE A 147 10.77 -21.47 0.00
CA ILE A 147 11.36 -22.49 0.87
C ILE A 147 12.89 -22.34 0.81
N LEU A 148 13.57 -22.53 1.94
CA LEU A 148 15.02 -22.45 2.04
C LEU A 148 15.64 -23.83 2.26
N ASP A 149 16.88 -24.03 1.83
CA ASP A 149 17.71 -25.16 2.26
C ASP A 149 18.36 -24.88 3.63
N GLU A 150 19.19 -25.80 4.13
CA GLU A 150 19.90 -25.64 5.41
C GLU A 150 21.04 -24.60 5.33
N ALA A 151 21.46 -24.21 4.13
CA ALA A 151 22.40 -23.12 3.88
C ALA A 151 21.70 -21.76 3.66
N GLY A 152 20.37 -21.69 3.82
CA GLY A 152 19.58 -20.47 3.66
C GLY A 152 19.37 -20.04 2.20
N LYS A 153 19.56 -20.94 1.23
CA LYS A 153 19.33 -20.65 -0.21
C LYS A 153 17.94 -21.09 -0.64
N PRO A 154 17.31 -20.43 -1.63
CA PRO A 154 16.04 -20.87 -2.19
C PRO A 154 16.09 -22.33 -2.68
N SER A 155 15.04 -23.07 -2.32
CA SER A 155 14.84 -24.48 -2.61
C SER A 155 13.34 -24.72 -2.82
N THR A 156 12.94 -25.88 -3.32
CA THR A 156 11.54 -26.19 -3.60
C THR A 156 11.11 -27.53 -3.02
N LEU A 157 9.82 -27.66 -2.73
CA LEU A 157 9.17 -28.91 -2.34
C LEU A 157 7.96 -29.12 -3.27
N PRO A 158 7.72 -30.34 -3.78
CA PRO A 158 6.72 -30.59 -4.82
C PRO A 158 5.28 -30.33 -4.34
N ASN A 159 5.04 -30.43 -3.02
CA ASN A 159 3.77 -30.16 -2.38
C ASN A 159 3.67 -28.73 -1.79
N VAL A 160 4.69 -27.87 -1.92
CA VAL A 160 4.65 -26.48 -1.44
C VAL A 160 4.69 -25.52 -2.60
N ARG A 161 3.67 -24.68 -2.74
CA ARG A 161 3.68 -23.48 -3.57
C ARG A 161 4.15 -22.32 -2.71
N ALA A 162 5.33 -21.79 -2.98
CA ALA A 162 5.87 -20.63 -2.25
C ALA A 162 5.69 -19.37 -3.10
N VAL A 163 5.01 -18.35 -2.57
CA VAL A 163 4.69 -17.12 -3.31
C VAL A 163 5.49 -15.97 -2.75
N VAL A 164 6.43 -15.48 -3.57
CA VAL A 164 7.35 -14.39 -3.21
C VAL A 164 6.94 -13.16 -4.00
N PHE A 165 6.71 -12.05 -3.32
CA PHE A 165 6.38 -10.81 -4.01
C PHE A 165 7.64 -9.97 -4.28
N ARG A 166 7.54 -9.03 -5.21
CA ARG A 166 8.55 -8.02 -5.53
C ARG A 166 8.14 -6.69 -4.91
N GLU A 167 7.91 -6.65 -3.59
CA GLU A 167 7.31 -5.49 -2.90
C GLU A 167 8.14 -4.21 -3.02
N ASN A 168 9.43 -4.33 -3.34
CA ASN A 168 10.24 -3.19 -3.77
C ASN A 168 9.58 -2.44 -4.95
N GLU A 169 9.01 -3.12 -5.94
CA GLU A 169 8.30 -2.50 -7.08
C GLU A 169 7.09 -1.67 -6.62
N GLY A 170 6.24 -2.21 -5.75
CA GLY A 170 5.06 -1.50 -5.23
C GLY A 170 5.42 -0.35 -4.28
N THR A 171 6.37 -0.59 -3.38
CA THR A 171 6.84 0.43 -2.43
C THR A 171 7.62 1.56 -3.09
N PHE A 172 8.25 1.32 -4.24
CA PHE A 172 8.80 2.37 -5.09
C PHE A 172 7.74 3.36 -5.58
N LEU A 173 6.52 2.91 -5.90
CA LEU A 173 5.41 3.81 -6.24
C LEU A 173 4.91 4.59 -5.02
N ALA A 174 4.83 3.95 -3.85
CA ALA A 174 4.53 4.64 -2.58
C ALA A 174 5.61 5.70 -2.23
N GLY A 175 6.87 5.41 -2.50
CA GLY A 175 8.00 6.33 -2.35
C GLY A 175 7.93 7.52 -3.31
N ALA A 176 7.56 7.28 -4.57
CA ALA A 176 7.31 8.34 -5.54
C ALA A 176 6.17 9.27 -5.06
N VAL A 177 5.03 8.73 -4.64
CA VAL A 177 3.94 9.54 -4.06
C VAL A 177 4.43 10.36 -2.86
N ALA A 178 5.11 9.74 -1.89
CA ALA A 178 5.62 10.44 -0.72
C ALA A 178 6.61 11.58 -1.09
N GLY A 179 7.50 11.32 -2.06
CA GLY A 179 8.49 12.27 -2.55
C GLY A 179 7.89 13.48 -3.28
N GLU A 180 6.76 13.34 -3.96
CA GLU A 180 6.08 14.45 -4.64
C GLU A 180 5.11 15.23 -3.73
N ILE A 181 4.44 14.55 -2.79
CA ILE A 181 3.48 15.22 -1.90
C ILE A 181 4.12 15.87 -0.68
N THR A 182 5.33 15.49 -0.26
CA THR A 182 6.02 16.15 0.87
C THR A 182 6.23 17.64 0.61
N ARG A 183 6.12 18.44 1.67
CA ARG A 183 6.32 19.89 1.68
C ARG A 183 7.34 20.32 2.74
N SER A 184 7.55 19.48 3.75
CA SER A 184 8.66 19.55 4.71
C SER A 184 10.00 19.09 4.12
N GLY A 185 9.98 18.25 3.08
CA GLY A 185 11.16 17.53 2.58
C GLY A 185 11.66 16.41 3.52
N LYS A 186 10.93 16.11 4.60
CA LYS A 186 11.19 15.00 5.53
C LYS A 186 10.09 13.96 5.41
N ILE A 187 10.48 12.71 5.21
CA ILE A 187 9.54 11.60 4.99
C ILE A 187 9.87 10.50 5.99
N GLY A 188 8.86 9.85 6.54
CA GLY A 188 9.02 8.72 7.44
C GLY A 188 8.76 7.37 6.75
N PHE A 189 9.45 6.33 7.22
CA PHE A 189 9.14 4.94 6.97
C PHE A 189 9.09 4.20 8.31
N VAL A 190 8.02 3.44 8.55
CA VAL A 190 7.85 2.60 9.74
C VAL A 190 7.75 1.14 9.31
N GLY A 191 8.78 0.35 9.60
CA GLY A 191 8.70 -1.11 9.50
C GLY A 191 8.13 -1.73 10.78
N GLY A 192 7.60 -2.95 10.68
CA GLY A 192 7.31 -3.78 11.85
C GLY A 192 8.61 -4.37 12.43
N MET A 193 8.85 -5.66 12.19
CA MET A 193 10.14 -6.30 12.50
C MET A 193 11.22 -6.00 11.44
N GLN A 194 12.49 -5.94 11.85
CA GLN A 194 13.62 -5.69 10.95
C GLN A 194 14.06 -6.96 10.21
N LEU A 195 13.20 -7.44 9.31
CA LEU A 195 13.40 -8.63 8.49
C LEU A 195 13.89 -8.26 7.07
N PRO A 196 14.56 -9.18 6.33
CA PRO A 196 14.93 -8.96 4.93
C PRO A 196 13.73 -8.54 4.06
N LEU A 197 12.55 -9.09 4.34
CA LEU A 197 11.29 -8.69 3.72
C LEU A 197 11.01 -7.19 3.89
N ILE A 198 11.04 -6.66 5.11
CA ILE A 198 10.73 -5.25 5.37
C ILE A 198 11.87 -4.32 4.89
N GLN A 199 13.12 -4.80 4.88
CA GLN A 199 14.23 -4.06 4.25
C GLN A 199 14.06 -3.93 2.72
N LYS A 200 13.41 -4.89 2.05
CA LYS A 200 13.03 -4.80 0.63
C LYS A 200 11.94 -3.74 0.40
N PHE A 201 10.99 -3.60 1.33
CA PHE A 201 10.02 -2.49 1.33
C PHE A 201 10.73 -1.13 1.53
N GLU A 202 11.68 -1.04 2.47
CA GLU A 202 12.47 0.18 2.70
C GLU A 202 13.30 0.56 1.46
N ALA A 203 13.96 -0.43 0.82
CA ALA A 203 14.78 -0.22 -0.36
C ALA A 203 13.97 0.34 -1.55
N GLY A 204 12.82 -0.28 -1.86
CA GLY A 204 11.91 0.21 -2.88
C GLY A 204 11.40 1.62 -2.57
N PHE A 205 10.90 1.85 -1.35
CA PHE A 205 10.41 3.15 -0.90
C PHE A 205 11.46 4.27 -1.03
N ARG A 206 12.67 4.05 -0.53
CA ARG A 206 13.78 5.02 -0.64
C ARG A 206 14.16 5.29 -2.10
N ALA A 207 14.18 4.26 -2.95
CA ALA A 207 14.44 4.42 -4.38
C ALA A 207 13.35 5.26 -5.07
N GLY A 208 12.08 5.07 -4.71
CA GLY A 208 10.94 5.86 -5.21
C GLY A 208 11.08 7.35 -4.86
N VAL A 209 11.33 7.66 -3.59
CA VAL A 209 11.59 9.03 -3.13
C VAL A 209 12.79 9.65 -3.89
N ALA A 210 13.87 8.88 -4.07
CA ALA A 210 15.09 9.35 -4.74
C ALA A 210 14.88 9.71 -6.22
N VAL A 211 13.98 9.03 -6.93
CA VAL A 211 13.70 9.31 -8.35
C VAL A 211 12.98 10.65 -8.54
N VAL A 212 12.00 10.97 -7.67
CA VAL A 212 11.17 12.18 -7.80
C VAL A 212 11.70 13.39 -7.00
N ASN A 213 12.38 13.12 -5.89
CA ASN A 213 12.83 14.12 -4.94
C ASN A 213 14.18 13.73 -4.27
N PRO A 214 15.30 13.90 -5.01
CA PRO A 214 16.65 13.62 -4.49
C PRO A 214 17.04 14.38 -3.22
N GLU A 215 16.39 15.51 -2.95
CA GLU A 215 16.58 16.31 -1.73
C GLU A 215 15.90 15.66 -0.53
N ALA A 216 14.63 15.26 -0.67
CA ALA A 216 13.89 14.55 0.38
C ALA A 216 14.44 13.15 0.64
N ALA A 217 15.02 12.50 -0.36
CA ALA A 217 15.64 11.17 -0.23
C ALA A 217 16.77 11.13 0.82
N ARG A 218 17.48 12.24 1.03
CA ARG A 218 18.50 12.39 2.08
C ARG A 218 17.91 12.56 3.50
N ASN A 219 16.61 12.79 3.59
CA ASN A 219 15.86 13.07 4.82
C ASN A 219 14.74 12.04 5.07
N VAL A 220 14.86 10.83 4.50
CA VAL A 220 13.97 9.70 4.81
C VAL A 220 14.39 9.09 6.15
N LEU A 221 13.58 9.35 7.18
CA LEU A 221 13.73 8.81 8.53
C LEU A 221 13.09 7.42 8.59
N VAL A 222 13.84 6.44 9.10
CA VAL A 222 13.37 5.06 9.26
C VAL A 222 13.30 4.71 10.74
N ALA A 223 12.23 4.03 11.12
CA ALA A 223 12.08 3.39 12.41
C ALA A 223 11.42 2.02 12.25
N TYR A 224 11.64 1.13 13.22
CA TYR A 224 11.02 -0.18 13.31
C TYR A 224 10.33 -0.32 14.66
N THR A 225 9.13 -0.87 14.70
CA THR A 225 8.43 -1.15 15.97
C THR A 225 8.96 -2.41 16.67
N GLY A 226 9.56 -3.31 15.89
CA GLY A 226 10.07 -4.61 16.35
C GLY A 226 8.97 -5.66 16.54
N THR A 227 7.76 -5.42 16.05
CA THR A 227 6.56 -6.28 16.19
C THR A 227 5.64 -6.15 14.97
N PHE A 228 4.57 -6.95 14.95
CA PHE A 228 3.44 -6.81 14.02
C PHE A 228 2.08 -6.94 14.74
N ASP A 229 2.07 -6.88 16.08
CA ASP A 229 0.98 -7.16 17.00
C ASP A 229 0.80 -6.12 18.16
N ASP A 230 1.50 -4.97 18.14
CA ASP A 230 1.41 -3.89 19.16
C ASP A 230 1.10 -2.52 18.51
N GLU A 231 -0.20 -2.22 18.35
CA GLU A 231 -0.71 -0.93 17.86
C GLU A 231 -0.11 0.27 18.63
N ARG A 232 0.10 0.14 19.94
CA ARG A 232 0.61 1.22 20.79
C ARG A 232 2.06 1.59 20.43
N LYS A 233 2.92 0.63 20.05
CA LYS A 233 4.24 0.96 19.49
C LYS A 233 4.13 1.67 18.14
N GLY A 234 3.19 1.28 17.30
CA GLY A 234 2.88 1.99 16.06
C GLY A 234 2.57 3.47 16.29
N VAL A 235 1.74 3.77 17.31
CA VAL A 235 1.45 5.15 17.74
C VAL A 235 2.71 5.85 18.24
N GLU A 236 3.50 5.20 19.09
CA GLU A 236 4.72 5.76 19.68
C GLU A 236 5.75 6.16 18.61
N VAL A 237 6.07 5.23 17.70
CA VAL A 237 7.02 5.42 16.60
C VAL A 237 6.49 6.42 15.57
N GLY A 238 5.22 6.32 15.17
CA GLY A 238 4.62 7.26 14.23
C GLY A 238 4.65 8.70 14.75
N LEU A 239 4.31 8.90 16.03
CA LEU A 239 4.35 10.23 16.65
C LEU A 239 5.78 10.78 16.79
N ASP A 240 6.81 9.94 16.99
CA ASP A 240 8.21 10.40 16.94
C ASP A 240 8.57 10.96 15.56
N LEU A 241 8.28 10.24 14.48
CA LEU A 241 8.59 10.69 13.11
C LEU A 241 7.89 12.00 12.76
N TYR A 242 6.59 12.13 13.09
CA TYR A 242 5.85 13.38 12.87
C TYR A 242 6.40 14.54 13.73
N ARG A 243 6.80 14.31 15.00
CA ARG A 243 7.45 15.33 15.85
C ARG A 243 8.82 15.77 15.32
N ARG A 244 9.58 14.85 14.72
CA ARG A 244 10.87 15.13 14.06
C ARG A 244 10.73 15.88 12.72
N GLY A 245 9.49 16.11 12.31
CA GLY A 245 9.12 17.01 11.23
C GLY A 245 8.75 16.33 9.92
N CYS A 246 8.55 15.00 9.91
CA CYS A 246 7.94 14.34 8.77
C CYS A 246 6.51 14.86 8.55
N ASP A 247 6.08 14.98 7.30
CA ASP A 247 4.70 15.29 6.93
C ASP A 247 3.99 14.16 6.18
N VAL A 248 4.77 13.19 5.67
CA VAL A 248 4.33 11.93 5.08
C VAL A 248 5.04 10.78 5.78
N VAL A 249 4.32 9.71 6.12
CA VAL A 249 4.90 8.44 6.60
C VAL A 249 4.34 7.29 5.77
N PHE A 250 5.17 6.36 5.31
CA PHE A 250 4.72 5.05 4.83
C PHE A 250 4.95 4.01 5.93
N HIS A 251 4.03 3.07 6.12
CA HIS A 251 4.19 1.97 7.07
C HIS A 251 4.16 0.61 6.38
N ALA A 252 4.92 -0.34 6.91
CA ALA A 252 5.02 -1.74 6.49
C ALA A 252 5.08 -2.60 7.77
N ALA A 253 4.01 -2.53 8.56
CA ALA A 253 4.04 -2.89 9.99
C ALA A 253 2.83 -3.68 10.50
N GLY A 254 2.01 -4.29 9.63
CA GLY A 254 0.88 -5.13 10.06
C GLY A 254 -0.09 -4.40 10.99
N LEU A 255 -0.42 -5.00 12.15
CA LEU A 255 -1.30 -4.39 13.16
C LEU A 255 -0.71 -3.10 13.75
N ASP A 256 0.60 -3.04 13.98
CA ASP A 256 1.30 -1.82 14.43
C ASP A 256 1.06 -0.66 13.45
N GLY A 257 0.83 -0.96 12.17
CA GLY A 257 0.47 -0.03 11.11
C GLY A 257 -0.80 0.80 11.40
N LEU A 258 -1.80 0.22 12.08
CA LEU A 258 -2.99 0.95 12.52
C LEU A 258 -2.63 2.04 13.53
N GLY A 259 -1.61 1.78 14.36
CA GLY A 259 -1.04 2.77 15.28
C GLY A 259 -0.32 3.91 14.56
N VAL A 260 0.37 3.64 13.45
CA VAL A 260 0.98 4.67 12.60
C VAL A 260 -0.09 5.53 11.94
N ILE A 261 -1.17 4.91 11.44
CA ILE A 261 -2.34 5.63 10.92
C ILE A 261 -2.98 6.49 12.02
N LYS A 262 -3.05 5.99 13.25
CA LYS A 262 -3.55 6.75 14.41
C LYS A 262 -2.65 7.93 14.76
N ALA A 263 -1.33 7.76 14.69
CA ALA A 263 -0.38 8.87 14.86
C ALA A 263 -0.55 9.95 13.77
N ALA A 264 -0.89 9.57 12.54
CA ALA A 264 -1.17 10.48 11.44
C ALA A 264 -2.43 11.33 11.71
N GLN A 265 -3.51 10.69 12.18
CA GLN A 265 -4.73 11.38 12.64
C GLN A 265 -4.42 12.40 13.74
N LEU A 266 -3.71 11.97 14.79
CA LEU A 266 -3.34 12.82 15.94
C LEU A 266 -2.44 14.00 15.56
N SER A 267 -1.63 13.84 14.51
CA SER A 267 -0.70 14.87 14.03
C SER A 267 -1.29 15.77 12.93
N GLY A 268 -2.47 15.43 12.38
CA GLY A 268 -3.02 16.09 11.19
C GLY A 268 -2.14 15.93 9.95
N LYS A 269 -1.47 14.78 9.81
CA LYS A 269 -0.47 14.50 8.75
C LYS A 269 -0.89 13.34 7.85
N ILE A 270 -0.14 13.14 6.77
CA ILE A 270 -0.42 12.11 5.78
C ILE A 270 0.30 10.81 6.12
N VAL A 271 -0.37 9.70 5.85
CA VAL A 271 0.16 8.34 5.91
C VAL A 271 -0.14 7.61 4.60
N ILE A 272 0.71 6.66 4.23
CA ILE A 272 0.48 5.69 3.16
C ILE A 272 0.28 4.32 3.81
N GLY A 273 -0.83 3.64 3.46
CA GLY A 273 -1.19 2.31 3.97
C GLY A 273 -0.52 1.17 3.22
N VAL A 274 -0.78 -0.08 3.64
CA VAL A 274 -0.10 -1.27 3.12
C VAL A 274 -0.98 -2.52 3.11
N ASP A 275 -0.70 -3.40 2.15
CA ASP A 275 -1.32 -4.70 1.84
C ASP A 275 -2.78 -4.63 1.41
N SER A 276 -3.64 -3.94 2.14
CA SER A 276 -5.04 -3.68 1.79
C SER A 276 -5.31 -2.16 1.63
N ASP A 277 -6.46 -1.78 1.06
CA ASP A 277 -6.87 -0.37 1.02
C ASP A 277 -7.31 0.13 2.40
N GLN A 278 -6.39 0.81 3.09
CA GLN A 278 -6.61 1.35 4.43
C GLN A 278 -7.23 2.76 4.43
N SER A 279 -7.70 3.27 3.28
CA SER A 279 -8.32 4.60 3.19
C SER A 279 -9.50 4.79 4.15
N HIS A 280 -10.24 3.72 4.42
CA HIS A 280 -11.38 3.71 5.35
C HIS A 280 -10.99 3.91 6.83
N VAL A 281 -9.75 3.61 7.23
CA VAL A 281 -9.27 3.68 8.63
C VAL A 281 -9.07 5.12 9.08
N ALA A 282 -8.53 5.96 8.19
CA ALA A 282 -8.40 7.40 8.40
C ALA A 282 -8.56 8.15 7.07
N PRO A 283 -9.81 8.38 6.60
CA PRO A 283 -10.06 8.93 5.27
C PRO A 283 -9.38 10.27 4.97
N ALA A 284 -9.16 11.10 6.00
CA ALA A 284 -8.46 12.39 5.87
C ALA A 284 -6.93 12.28 5.85
N ASN A 285 -6.34 11.13 6.20
CA ASN A 285 -4.91 10.97 6.45
C ASN A 285 -4.25 9.93 5.54
N VAL A 286 -4.94 8.82 5.27
CA VAL A 286 -4.46 7.78 4.34
C VAL A 286 -4.67 8.28 2.91
N VAL A 287 -3.58 8.73 2.27
CA VAL A 287 -3.63 9.31 0.91
C VAL A 287 -3.68 8.24 -0.18
N THR A 288 -3.08 7.08 0.09
CA THR A 288 -3.09 5.88 -0.76
C THR A 288 -2.63 4.69 0.09
N SER A 289 -2.71 3.48 -0.46
CA SER A 289 -2.11 2.27 0.12
C SER A 289 -1.34 1.51 -0.97
N MET A 290 -0.17 0.95 -0.63
CA MET A 290 0.52 -0.02 -1.47
C MET A 290 -0.14 -1.38 -1.25
N VAL A 291 -0.94 -1.83 -2.22
CA VAL A 291 -1.72 -3.07 -2.09
C VAL A 291 -0.93 -4.30 -2.51
N LYS A 292 -1.19 -5.40 -1.81
CA LYS A 292 -0.58 -6.71 -2.02
C LYS A 292 -1.69 -7.74 -2.01
N HIS A 293 -1.99 -8.31 -3.17
CA HIS A 293 -3.15 -9.16 -3.40
C HIS A 293 -2.96 -10.60 -2.90
N ALA A 294 -2.65 -10.73 -1.60
CA ALA A 294 -2.63 -12.01 -0.90
C ALA A 294 -4.01 -12.68 -0.90
N ASP A 295 -5.09 -11.89 -0.98
CA ASP A 295 -6.46 -12.36 -1.21
C ASP A 295 -6.59 -13.13 -2.54
N VAL A 296 -6.11 -12.54 -3.64
CA VAL A 296 -6.10 -13.19 -4.96
C VAL A 296 -5.19 -14.42 -4.95
N VAL A 297 -3.99 -14.34 -4.36
CA VAL A 297 -3.07 -15.49 -4.31
C VAL A 297 -3.67 -16.71 -3.58
N VAL A 298 -4.35 -16.47 -2.45
CA VAL A 298 -5.04 -17.53 -1.70
C VAL A 298 -6.20 -18.08 -2.53
N TYR A 299 -7.07 -17.22 -3.07
CA TYR A 299 -8.20 -17.64 -3.90
C TYR A 299 -7.76 -18.46 -5.13
N GLU A 300 -6.78 -17.97 -5.88
CA GLU A 300 -6.28 -18.63 -7.10
C GLU A 300 -5.65 -19.98 -6.77
N THR A 301 -4.96 -20.09 -5.62
CA THR A 301 -4.39 -21.37 -5.18
C THR A 301 -5.46 -22.35 -4.72
N VAL A 302 -6.49 -21.92 -3.98
CA VAL A 302 -7.65 -22.78 -3.67
C VAL A 302 -8.33 -23.24 -4.97
N ARG A 303 -8.53 -22.34 -5.94
CA ARG A 303 -9.12 -22.68 -7.25
C ARG A 303 -8.28 -23.72 -7.99
N ASP A 304 -6.96 -23.58 -7.99
CA ASP A 304 -6.07 -24.56 -8.64
C ASP A 304 -6.14 -25.93 -7.95
N VAL A 305 -6.30 -26.00 -6.63
CA VAL A 305 -6.53 -27.27 -5.93
C VAL A 305 -7.90 -27.86 -6.27
N VAL A 306 -8.98 -27.06 -6.28
CA VAL A 306 -10.34 -27.49 -6.70
C VAL A 306 -10.35 -28.00 -8.15
N GLN A 307 -9.50 -27.45 -9.02
CA GLN A 307 -9.39 -27.83 -10.43
C GLN A 307 -8.34 -28.93 -10.71
N GLU A 308 -7.72 -29.52 -9.69
CA GLU A 308 -6.63 -30.52 -9.82
C GLU A 308 -5.40 -30.01 -10.62
N LYS A 309 -5.15 -28.69 -10.57
CA LYS A 309 -4.06 -27.96 -11.26
C LYS A 309 -2.97 -27.42 -10.34
N PHE A 310 -3.01 -27.75 -9.04
CA PHE A 310 -2.01 -27.27 -8.10
C PHE A 310 -0.59 -27.70 -8.50
N THR A 311 0.33 -26.77 -8.36
CA THR A 311 1.77 -26.94 -8.62
C THR A 311 2.55 -26.37 -7.45
N GLY A 312 3.51 -27.16 -6.94
CA GLY A 312 4.55 -26.66 -6.03
C GLY A 312 5.69 -25.97 -6.77
N GLY A 313 6.62 -25.41 -6.00
CA GLY A 313 7.68 -24.52 -6.47
C GLY A 313 7.39 -23.04 -6.21
N ASP A 314 8.32 -22.19 -6.64
CA ASP A 314 8.27 -20.76 -6.39
C ASP A 314 7.43 -20.02 -7.46
N VAL A 315 6.61 -19.07 -7.01
CA VAL A 315 5.84 -18.15 -7.84
C VAL A 315 6.22 -16.72 -7.45
N VAL A 316 6.86 -16.00 -8.37
CA VAL A 316 7.34 -14.63 -8.09
C VAL A 316 6.42 -13.60 -8.74
N LEU A 317 5.76 -12.76 -7.93
CA LEU A 317 4.73 -11.82 -8.37
C LEU A 317 5.08 -10.36 -8.06
N GLY A 318 4.70 -9.42 -8.91
CA GLY A 318 4.92 -7.99 -8.71
C GLY A 318 3.85 -7.12 -9.38
N LEU A 319 4.25 -5.94 -9.86
CA LEU A 319 3.36 -5.01 -10.56
C LEU A 319 2.91 -5.57 -11.92
N ALA A 320 3.80 -6.27 -12.63
CA ALA A 320 3.54 -6.80 -13.97
C ALA A 320 2.45 -7.89 -13.98
N GLU A 321 2.39 -8.69 -12.91
CA GLU A 321 1.42 -9.77 -12.71
C GLU A 321 0.13 -9.27 -12.01
N GLY A 322 0.05 -7.97 -11.67
CA GLY A 322 -1.10 -7.37 -10.98
C GLY A 322 -1.31 -7.88 -9.55
N ALA A 323 -0.25 -8.39 -8.91
CA ALA A 323 -0.28 -8.85 -7.52
C ALA A 323 0.12 -7.74 -6.52
N LEU A 324 0.80 -6.71 -7.02
CA LEU A 324 1.08 -5.46 -6.32
C LEU A 324 0.43 -4.30 -7.06
N GLY A 325 0.11 -3.24 -6.32
CA GLY A 325 -0.43 -2.02 -6.91
C GLY A 325 -0.43 -0.85 -5.93
N LEU A 326 -1.03 0.25 -6.38
CA LEU A 326 -1.23 1.43 -5.57
C LEU A 326 -2.71 1.86 -5.68
N VAL A 327 -3.38 2.07 -4.55
CA VAL A 327 -4.75 2.60 -4.55
C VAL A 327 -4.74 4.01 -5.17
N PRO A 328 -5.72 4.39 -6.02
CA PRO A 328 -5.84 5.76 -6.50
C PRO A 328 -5.84 6.78 -5.34
N LEU A 329 -5.28 7.98 -5.57
CA LEU A 329 -5.15 8.98 -4.51
C LEU A 329 -6.52 9.31 -3.89
N SER A 330 -6.62 9.16 -2.57
CA SER A 330 -7.84 9.34 -1.79
C SER A 330 -8.31 10.80 -1.84
N VAL A 331 -9.45 11.03 -2.48
CA VAL A 331 -10.14 12.34 -2.50
C VAL A 331 -10.47 12.82 -1.08
N SER A 332 -10.74 11.90 -0.15
CA SER A 332 -11.00 12.20 1.25
C SER A 332 -9.77 12.79 1.97
N ALA A 333 -8.56 12.51 1.51
CA ALA A 333 -7.32 13.07 2.05
C ALA A 333 -6.98 14.46 1.47
N PHE A 334 -7.70 14.93 0.44
CA PHE A 334 -7.42 16.22 -0.20
C PHE A 334 -7.51 17.44 0.74
N PRO A 335 -8.37 17.51 1.78
CA PRO A 335 -8.32 18.59 2.76
C PRO A 335 -6.98 18.67 3.51
N THR A 336 -6.36 17.53 3.83
CA THR A 336 -5.06 17.46 4.52
C THR A 336 -3.91 17.78 3.56
N LEU A 337 -3.97 17.29 2.31
CA LEU A 337 -3.03 17.71 1.26
C LEU A 337 -3.10 19.22 1.02
N ARG A 338 -4.31 19.81 0.96
CA ARG A 338 -4.51 21.26 0.91
C ARG A 338 -3.89 21.94 2.14
N ALA A 339 -4.09 21.43 3.34
CA ALA A 339 -3.45 21.99 4.55
C ALA A 339 -1.90 21.93 4.52
N MET A 340 -1.30 21.05 3.71
CA MET A 340 0.14 21.00 3.46
C MET A 340 0.61 21.96 2.35
N GLY A 341 -0.29 22.49 1.51
CA GLY A 341 0.04 23.34 0.36
C GLY A 341 -0.15 22.68 -1.02
N LEU A 342 -0.84 21.54 -1.11
CA LEU A 342 -1.29 20.92 -2.37
C LEU A 342 -2.74 21.35 -2.67
N HIS A 343 -2.90 22.52 -3.28
CA HIS A 343 -4.24 23.07 -3.57
C HIS A 343 -4.70 22.87 -5.01
N ASP A 344 -3.77 22.82 -5.95
CA ASP A 344 -4.08 22.88 -7.37
C ASP A 344 -4.40 21.48 -7.92
N PRO A 345 -5.59 21.25 -8.54
CA PRO A 345 -5.94 19.95 -9.10
C PRO A 345 -4.94 19.46 -10.16
N GLU A 346 -4.27 20.38 -10.86
CA GLU A 346 -3.22 20.08 -11.83
C GLU A 346 -1.99 19.43 -11.20
N ASP A 347 -1.62 19.81 -9.95
CA ASP A 347 -0.52 19.15 -9.24
C ASP A 347 -0.88 17.71 -8.87
N LEU A 348 -2.11 17.49 -8.40
CA LEU A 348 -2.58 16.14 -8.06
C LEU A 348 -2.66 15.24 -9.31
N MET A 349 -3.11 15.78 -10.44
CA MET A 349 -3.11 15.06 -11.72
C MET A 349 -1.70 14.80 -12.25
N ALA A 350 -0.76 15.74 -12.09
CA ALA A 350 0.64 15.53 -12.45
C ALA A 350 1.27 14.37 -11.63
N ILE A 351 1.02 14.33 -10.31
CA ILE A 351 1.48 13.22 -9.45
C ILE A 351 0.93 11.87 -9.94
N VAL A 352 -0.36 11.80 -10.31
CA VAL A 352 -0.95 10.56 -10.86
C VAL A 352 -0.28 10.14 -12.17
N ILE A 353 -0.01 11.09 -13.08
CA ILE A 353 0.63 10.81 -14.37
C ILE A 353 2.09 10.36 -14.18
N ASP A 354 2.84 11.01 -13.29
CA ASP A 354 4.24 10.66 -13.03
C ASP A 354 4.35 9.28 -12.37
N VAL A 355 3.46 8.96 -11.41
CA VAL A 355 3.40 7.62 -10.78
C VAL A 355 2.98 6.54 -11.77
N GLN A 356 2.00 6.79 -12.65
CA GLN A 356 1.63 5.87 -13.73
C GLN A 356 2.78 5.63 -14.73
N THR A 357 3.51 6.70 -15.07
CA THR A 357 4.70 6.62 -15.94
C THR A 357 5.79 5.76 -15.28
N LEU A 358 6.03 5.96 -13.99
CA LEU A 358 6.99 5.16 -13.21
C LEU A 358 6.54 3.70 -13.09
N GLN A 359 5.25 3.44 -12.82
CA GLN A 359 4.69 2.09 -12.79
C GLN A 359 4.94 1.35 -14.12
N HIS A 360 4.66 1.99 -15.25
CA HIS A 360 4.95 1.41 -16.56
C HIS A 360 6.45 1.11 -16.73
N ALA A 361 7.33 2.03 -16.37
CA ALA A 361 8.79 1.86 -16.48
C ALA A 361 9.36 0.77 -15.55
N VAL A 362 8.74 0.50 -14.39
CA VAL A 362 9.07 -0.65 -13.54
C VAL A 362 8.58 -1.95 -14.18
N MET A 363 7.32 -1.99 -14.65
CA MET A 363 6.74 -3.17 -15.32
C MET A 363 7.51 -3.58 -16.58
N THR A 364 8.02 -2.63 -17.38
CA THR A 364 8.87 -2.88 -18.55
C THR A 364 10.36 -3.06 -18.22
N ARG A 365 10.72 -3.11 -16.94
CA ARG A 365 12.10 -3.25 -16.42
C ARG A 365 13.09 -2.17 -16.88
N HIS A 366 12.60 -1.00 -17.28
CA HIS A 366 13.45 0.17 -17.53
C HIS A 366 13.99 0.79 -16.24
N ILE A 367 13.30 0.59 -15.12
CA ILE A 367 13.78 0.93 -13.78
C ILE A 367 14.01 -0.39 -12.99
N PRO A 368 15.26 -0.84 -12.83
CA PRO A 368 15.57 -1.96 -11.93
C PRO A 368 15.49 -1.46 -10.47
N VAL A 369 14.33 -1.65 -9.85
CA VAL A 369 14.09 -1.21 -8.47
C VAL A 369 14.89 -2.09 -7.49
N PRO A 370 15.71 -1.52 -6.59
CA PRO A 370 16.54 -2.30 -5.68
C PRO A 370 15.68 -3.13 -4.71
N ALA A 371 16.02 -4.41 -4.56
CA ALA A 371 15.37 -5.32 -3.62
C ALA A 371 16.10 -5.38 -2.26
N THR A 372 17.30 -4.81 -2.16
CA THR A 372 18.11 -4.76 -0.93
C THR A 372 18.65 -3.37 -0.65
N LEU A 373 19.01 -3.10 0.62
CA LEU A 373 19.66 -1.84 1.02
C LEU A 373 21.07 -1.69 0.43
N GLU A 374 21.72 -2.78 0.00
CA GLU A 374 23.00 -2.73 -0.71
C GLU A 374 22.81 -2.32 -2.18
N GLU A 375 21.85 -2.91 -2.89
CA GLU A 375 21.47 -2.48 -4.25
C GLU A 375 21.06 -1.00 -4.29
N LEU A 376 20.35 -0.53 -3.25
CA LEU A 376 19.96 0.87 -3.12
C LEU A 376 21.17 1.83 -3.13
N LYS A 377 22.32 1.46 -2.56
CA LYS A 377 23.54 2.30 -2.58
C LYS A 377 24.05 2.51 -4.02
N ALA A 378 23.91 1.51 -4.87
CA ALA A 378 24.28 1.55 -6.28
C ALA A 378 23.19 2.18 -7.19
N PHE A 379 21.94 2.26 -6.71
CA PHE A 379 20.81 2.75 -7.50
C PHE A 379 20.98 4.23 -7.94
N ARG A 380 20.73 4.50 -9.22
CA ARG A 380 20.85 5.84 -9.85
C ARG A 380 19.66 6.13 -10.77
N GLY A 381 18.45 5.77 -10.34
CA GLY A 381 17.23 6.05 -11.09
C GLY A 381 17.05 7.56 -11.34
N ARG A 382 16.70 7.93 -12.57
CA ARG A 382 16.20 9.25 -12.95
C ARG A 382 14.86 9.08 -13.65
N ILE A 383 13.96 10.04 -13.51
CA ILE A 383 12.71 10.08 -14.28
C ILE A 383 13.06 10.17 -15.79
N PRO A 384 12.48 9.34 -16.69
CA PRO A 384 12.55 9.57 -18.13
C PRO A 384 12.05 10.98 -18.46
N ALA A 385 12.75 11.73 -19.33
CA ALA A 385 12.57 13.19 -19.45
C ALA A 385 11.10 13.66 -19.45
N ARG A 386 10.70 14.38 -18.39
CA ARG A 386 9.33 14.89 -18.19
C ARG A 386 8.84 15.69 -19.40
N SER A 387 7.65 15.39 -19.88
CA SER A 387 6.95 16.21 -20.87
C SER A 387 6.42 17.51 -20.24
N GLY A 388 7.22 18.57 -20.27
CA GLY A 388 6.69 19.94 -20.33
C GLY A 388 6.44 20.72 -19.05
N ARG A 389 7.03 20.37 -17.89
CA ARG A 389 7.08 21.28 -16.72
C ARG A 389 8.49 21.90 -16.54
N PRO A 390 8.62 23.24 -16.52
CA PRO A 390 9.80 23.87 -15.91
C PRO A 390 9.79 23.63 -14.39
N ASP A 391 10.96 23.56 -13.77
CA ASP A 391 11.09 23.18 -12.35
C ASP A 391 10.48 24.26 -11.44
N SER A 392 9.25 24.02 -10.98
CA SER A 392 8.46 24.95 -10.17
C SER A 392 9.05 25.24 -8.78
N ARG A 393 10.11 24.51 -8.40
CA ARG A 393 10.87 24.72 -7.17
C ARG A 393 11.81 25.95 -7.24
N CYS A 394 12.08 26.49 -8.42
CA CYS A 394 12.78 27.76 -8.59
C CYS A 394 11.80 28.96 -8.65
N ARG A 395 11.07 29.20 -7.55
CA ARG A 395 10.50 30.55 -7.29
C ARG A 395 11.50 31.35 -6.45
N PRO A 396 12.07 32.46 -6.93
CA PRO A 396 12.96 33.28 -6.13
C PRO A 396 12.20 33.87 -4.94
N THR A 397 12.73 33.61 -3.74
CA THR A 397 12.22 34.18 -2.50
C THR A 397 12.57 35.67 -2.41
N THR A 398 11.70 36.40 -1.70
CA THR A 398 11.87 37.82 -1.28
C THR A 398 11.89 38.90 -2.36
N ARG A 399 10.81 39.69 -2.37
CA ARG A 399 10.73 41.02 -2.98
C ARG A 399 11.34 42.04 -2.00
N ALA A 400 12.61 42.39 -2.16
CA ALA A 400 13.20 43.53 -1.45
C ALA A 400 12.72 44.86 -2.08
N PRO A 401 12.52 45.94 -1.29
CA PRO A 401 12.21 47.26 -1.84
C PRO A 401 13.45 47.87 -2.51
N PRO A 402 13.29 48.67 -3.58
CA PRO A 402 14.44 49.20 -4.33
C PRO A 402 15.13 50.34 -3.57
N SER A 403 16.40 50.12 -3.21
CA SER A 403 17.34 51.18 -2.88
C SER A 403 17.88 51.82 -4.16
N VAL A 404 17.83 53.16 -4.24
CA VAL A 404 18.39 53.96 -5.35
C VAL A 404 19.92 53.94 -5.31
N PRO A 405 20.59 53.88 -6.48
CA PRO A 405 21.82 54.64 -6.68
C PRO A 405 21.78 55.51 -7.95
N ALA A 406 22.61 56.55 -7.97
CA ALA A 406 22.75 57.51 -9.07
C ALA A 406 24.02 57.25 -9.92
N SER A 407 24.19 58.09 -10.96
CA SER A 407 25.39 58.33 -11.79
C SER A 407 25.93 57.21 -12.70
N GLU A 408 25.47 57.25 -13.96
CA GLU A 408 26.25 57.51 -15.20
C GLU A 408 27.40 56.58 -15.71
N PRO A 409 27.75 56.64 -17.03
CA PRO A 409 28.07 55.41 -17.78
C PRO A 409 29.48 55.34 -18.43
N SER A 410 29.90 54.13 -18.85
CA SER A 410 31.00 53.94 -19.82
C SER A 410 30.96 52.61 -20.63
N THR A 411 30.71 52.75 -21.94
CA THR A 411 31.38 52.07 -23.09
C THR A 411 31.80 50.58 -23.08
N SER A 412 31.26 49.82 -24.07
CA SER A 412 31.91 48.76 -24.91
C SER A 412 32.50 47.49 -24.25
N THR A 413 32.53 46.28 -24.83
CA THR A 413 32.55 45.87 -26.26
C THR A 413 32.02 44.42 -26.46
N SER A 414 31.37 44.15 -27.60
CA SER A 414 31.27 42.87 -28.35
C SER A 414 31.27 41.48 -27.66
N CYS A 415 30.29 40.64 -28.02
CA CYS A 415 30.54 39.54 -28.97
C CYS A 415 29.27 39.12 -29.73
N SER A 416 29.42 38.41 -30.86
CA SER A 416 28.41 38.33 -31.94
C SER A 416 27.85 36.94 -32.24
N CYS A 417 26.60 36.88 -32.71
CA CYS A 417 26.14 35.96 -33.76
C CYS A 417 25.04 36.62 -34.61
N ARG A 418 24.97 36.34 -35.92
CA ARG A 418 24.12 37.04 -36.90
C ARG A 418 23.30 36.08 -37.77
N ARG A 419 22.01 36.43 -37.97
CA ARG A 419 21.18 36.23 -39.21
C ARG A 419 20.88 34.77 -39.65
N SER A 420 19.83 34.45 -40.44
CA SER A 420 18.53 35.07 -40.82
C SER A 420 17.74 34.04 -41.70
N ALA A 421 16.52 34.22 -42.24
CA ALA A 421 15.63 35.38 -42.39
C ALA A 421 14.15 34.97 -42.64
N SER A 422 13.23 35.92 -42.43
CA SER A 422 11.94 36.10 -43.14
C SER A 422 10.78 35.09 -42.99
N GLY A 423 9.50 35.52 -42.96
CA GLY A 423 9.06 36.93 -42.97
C GLY A 423 7.57 37.19 -43.21
N ARG A 424 7.31 38.42 -43.68
CA ARG A 424 6.03 39.11 -44.01
C ARG A 424 5.35 39.87 -42.88
N THR A 425 5.76 41.13 -42.80
CA THR A 425 5.06 42.31 -42.26
C THR A 425 3.76 42.64 -43.01
N TRP A 426 2.82 43.28 -42.31
CA TRP A 426 1.98 44.39 -42.83
C TRP A 426 1.85 45.47 -41.76
N CYS A 427 1.84 46.74 -42.14
CA CYS A 427 1.71 47.89 -41.23
C CYS A 427 0.95 49.04 -41.90
N SER A 428 -0.08 49.55 -41.22
CA SER A 428 -0.71 50.88 -41.32
C SER A 428 -1.98 50.85 -40.45
N GLY A 429 -2.42 51.90 -39.76
CA GLY A 429 -1.87 53.23 -39.49
C GLY A 429 -2.98 54.12 -38.91
N GLY A 430 -2.66 55.09 -38.04
CA GLY A 430 -3.60 56.16 -37.65
C GLY A 430 -4.01 56.23 -36.16
N SER A 431 -3.91 57.45 -35.63
CA SER A 431 -4.57 58.01 -34.42
C SER A 431 -4.88 59.49 -34.78
N PRO A 432 -5.42 60.38 -33.91
CA PRO A 432 -6.05 60.24 -32.59
C PRO A 432 -7.38 61.04 -32.39
N ALA A 433 -8.09 60.83 -31.27
CA ALA A 433 -8.97 61.77 -30.52
C ALA A 433 -9.41 61.03 -29.22
N GLY A 434 -9.55 61.57 -28.01
CA GLY A 434 -10.15 62.84 -27.54
C GLY A 434 -11.64 62.57 -27.20
N SER A 435 -12.17 62.66 -25.97
CA SER A 435 -11.94 63.61 -24.87
C SER A 435 -12.60 63.19 -23.52
N GLU A 436 -12.08 63.74 -22.42
CA GLU A 436 -12.71 64.22 -21.15
C GLU A 436 -13.97 63.59 -20.48
N ALA A 437 -13.83 63.32 -19.16
CA ALA A 437 -14.68 63.72 -18.00
C ALA A 437 -16.20 63.37 -17.96
N SER A 438 -16.86 63.06 -16.82
CA SER A 438 -16.75 63.56 -15.44
C SER A 438 -17.46 62.65 -14.40
N MET A 439 -17.13 62.79 -13.10
CA MET A 439 -17.99 62.43 -11.93
C MET A 439 -18.78 63.69 -11.45
N PRO A 440 -19.60 63.75 -10.34
CA PRO A 440 -19.88 62.79 -9.25
C PRO A 440 -21.37 62.72 -8.75
N SER A 441 -21.57 62.17 -7.54
CA SER A 441 -22.71 62.32 -6.57
C SER A 441 -23.78 61.22 -6.52
N ALA A 442 -24.44 60.89 -5.37
CA ALA A 442 -24.13 61.04 -3.94
C ALA A 442 -25.15 60.28 -3.03
N ARG A 443 -24.82 60.09 -1.73
CA ARG A 443 -25.70 59.68 -0.59
C ARG A 443 -26.23 58.22 -0.65
N GLY A 444 -26.47 57.47 0.44
CA GLY A 444 -26.22 57.54 1.90
C GLY A 444 -26.46 56.10 2.45
N GLY A 445 -26.06 55.65 3.63
CA GLY A 445 -25.86 56.29 4.93
C GLY A 445 -26.90 55.78 5.94
N ARG A 446 -26.57 54.78 6.79
CA ARG A 446 -27.20 54.56 8.13
C ARG A 446 -26.47 53.53 9.01
N TYR A 447 -26.51 53.84 10.30
CA TYR A 447 -25.83 53.27 11.47
C TYR A 447 -26.28 51.85 11.91
N GLY A 448 -25.42 51.15 12.68
CA GLY A 448 -25.82 50.00 13.51
C GLY A 448 -24.66 49.24 14.19
N ARG A 449 -24.44 49.46 15.49
CA ARG A 449 -23.51 48.72 16.40
C ARG A 449 -23.97 48.94 17.86
N PRO A 450 -23.57 48.12 18.84
CA PRO A 450 -23.67 46.66 18.98
C PRO A 450 -24.63 46.31 20.17
N PRO A 451 -24.52 45.16 20.87
CA PRO A 451 -23.86 45.21 22.19
C PRO A 451 -23.01 43.97 22.56
N THR A 452 -22.48 43.97 23.78
CA THR A 452 -21.35 43.17 24.27
C THR A 452 -21.68 42.17 25.40
N ALA A 453 -20.87 41.11 25.46
CA ALA A 453 -20.30 40.43 26.64
C ALA A 453 -21.17 39.90 27.82
N ARG A 454 -20.96 38.61 28.14
CA ARG A 454 -20.88 37.90 29.44
C ARG A 454 -20.44 36.45 29.13
N GLY A 455 -19.71 35.67 29.95
CA GLY A 455 -19.14 35.91 31.28
C GLY A 455 -19.34 34.66 32.17
N CYS A 456 -18.25 34.14 32.76
CA CYS A 456 -18.18 32.97 33.68
C CYS A 456 -18.46 31.57 33.09
N ALA A 457 -18.09 30.45 33.72
CA ALA A 457 -16.91 30.02 34.50
C ALA A 457 -17.21 28.63 35.12
N SER A 458 -16.19 27.77 35.21
CA SER A 458 -16.07 26.63 36.15
C SER A 458 -17.24 25.63 36.35
N ARG A 459 -16.97 24.35 36.08
CA ARG A 459 -17.19 23.30 37.09
C ARG A 459 -16.25 22.11 36.87
N SER A 460 -15.38 21.86 37.85
CA SER A 460 -14.62 20.64 37.96
C SER A 460 -15.40 19.62 38.78
N THR A 461 -15.39 18.36 38.36
CA THR A 461 -15.82 17.23 39.20
C THR A 461 -14.68 16.24 39.33
N ARG A 462 -13.98 16.31 40.47
CA ARG A 462 -13.13 15.21 40.94
C ARG A 462 -14.02 14.00 41.23
N LEU A 463 -13.69 12.84 40.67
CA LEU A 463 -14.08 11.55 41.26
C LEU A 463 -12.86 10.95 41.97
N SER A 464 -13.08 10.55 43.22
CA SER A 464 -12.04 10.15 44.15
C SER A 464 -11.61 8.71 43.94
N ARG A 465 -10.29 8.47 43.94
CA ARG A 465 -9.73 7.14 44.17
C ARG A 465 -10.13 6.66 45.57
N ARG A 466 -10.68 5.46 45.70
CA ARG A 466 -10.66 4.69 46.95
C ARG A 466 -9.58 3.61 46.86
N SER A 467 -8.52 3.79 47.64
CA SER A 467 -7.51 2.77 47.90
C SER A 467 -8.03 1.77 48.93
N GLY A 468 -8.09 0.48 48.57
CA GLY A 468 -8.34 -0.62 49.51
C GLY A 468 -7.13 -1.55 49.53
N SER A 469 -6.35 -1.51 50.61
CA SER A 469 -5.20 -2.40 50.81
C SER A 469 -5.60 -3.68 51.55
N ARG A 470 -5.16 -4.84 51.06
CA ARG A 470 -4.96 -6.04 51.91
C ARG A 470 -3.84 -6.92 51.36
N ARG A 471 -2.84 -7.16 52.22
CA ARG A 471 -1.93 -8.32 52.24
C ARG A 471 -2.76 -9.59 52.60
N SER A 472 -2.35 -10.85 52.46
CA SER A 472 -1.10 -11.55 52.07
C SER A 472 -1.39 -13.06 51.94
N SER A 473 -0.41 -13.87 51.49
CA SER A 473 -0.34 -15.35 51.53
C SER A 473 -1.33 -16.14 50.63
N GLY A 474 -0.97 -17.30 50.06
CA GLY A 474 0.34 -17.96 50.03
C GLY A 474 0.32 -19.32 49.28
N SER A 475 1.48 -19.71 48.75
CA SER A 475 1.98 -21.08 48.44
C SER A 475 1.08 -22.18 47.82
N ARG A 476 1.59 -22.72 46.70
CA ARG A 476 1.72 -24.15 46.34
C ARG A 476 0.52 -25.10 46.52
N SER A 477 -0.03 -25.55 45.40
CA SER A 477 0.05 -26.95 44.93
C SER A 477 -0.34 -27.02 43.46
#